data_AF-A0A3B8Z4P6-F1
#
_entry.id   AF-A0A3B8Z4P6-F1
#
_cell.length_a   1.000
_cell.length_b   1.000
_cell.length_c   1.000
_cell.angle_alpha   90.00
_cell.angle_beta   90.00
_cell.angle_gamma   90.00
#
_symmetry.space_group_name_H-M   'P 1'
#
loop_
_entity.id
_entity.type
_entity.pdbx_description
1 polymer ?
#
loop_
_entity_poly.entity_id
_entity_poly.type
_entity_poly.pdbx_seq_one_letter_code
_entity_poly.pdbx_strand_id
1 'polypeptide(L)'
;MVYARLLTSPMPSGRVRSIDASEALRMDGVLGILTADDLPSSSAPAEPVLASEDVTFVGQPILAVAAISDEIADSAIDRIKVDYEYRPFVTDPLESLVEGGPNAYLDGNVLQQTNSLEDENATIRGGFGTIKWPAGEVERFRNGQEPRNVGFA
;
A
#
# COMPACT_ATOMS: atom_id res chain seq x y z
N MET A 1 -2.32 -26.21 -17.09
CA MET A 1 -2.17 -24.76 -17.19
C MET A 1 -3.26 -24.14 -16.34
N VAL A 2 -2.95 -23.14 -15.52
CA VAL A 2 -3.90 -22.45 -14.65
C VAL A 2 -3.91 -20.97 -15.00
N TYR A 3 -5.04 -20.30 -14.78
CA TYR A 3 -5.24 -18.89 -15.02
C TYR A 3 -5.35 -18.19 -13.68
N ALA A 4 -4.54 -17.15 -13.49
CA ALA A 4 -4.52 -16.37 -12.26
C ALA A 4 -5.09 -14.97 -12.51
N ARG A 5 -5.92 -14.48 -11.59
CA ARG A 5 -6.46 -13.12 -11.63
C ARG A 5 -6.35 -12.47 -10.26
N LEU A 6 -5.92 -11.21 -10.24
CA LEU A 6 -5.72 -10.46 -9.01
C LEU A 6 -6.97 -9.66 -8.68
N LEU A 7 -7.39 -9.70 -7.42
CA LEU A 7 -8.27 -8.68 -6.88
C LEU A 7 -7.37 -7.58 -6.32
N THR A 8 -7.51 -6.38 -6.86
CA THR A 8 -6.69 -5.23 -6.50
C THR A 8 -7.50 -4.17 -5.75
N SER A 9 -6.80 -3.40 -4.91
CA SER A 9 -7.39 -2.32 -4.14
C SER A 9 -8.02 -1.28 -5.05
N PRO A 10 -9.30 -0.93 -4.85
CA PRO A 10 -9.90 0.25 -5.47
C PRO A 10 -9.58 1.54 -4.68
N MET A 11 -8.96 1.41 -3.50
CA MET A 11 -8.75 2.50 -2.54
C MET A 11 -7.33 3.06 -2.64
N PRO A 12 -7.16 4.40 -2.58
CA PRO A 12 -5.85 5.03 -2.52
C PRO A 12 -5.17 4.85 -1.15
N SER A 13 -5.95 4.75 -0.08
CA SER A 13 -5.49 4.33 1.23
C SER A 13 -6.65 3.76 2.02
N GLY A 14 -6.40 2.66 2.73
CA GLY A 14 -7.42 2.04 3.55
C GLY A 14 -6.95 0.76 4.21
N ARG A 15 -7.82 0.18 5.01
CA ARG A 15 -7.63 -1.15 5.61
C ARG A 15 -8.63 -2.13 5.01
N VAL A 16 -8.16 -3.31 4.66
CA VAL A 16 -9.01 -4.46 4.33
C VAL A 16 -9.49 -5.06 5.65
N ARG A 17 -10.76 -4.85 6.00
CA ARG A 17 -11.33 -5.32 7.27
C ARG A 17 -11.66 -6.80 7.24
N SER A 18 -12.21 -7.26 6.12
CA SER A 18 -12.55 -8.67 5.92
C SER A 18 -12.68 -8.99 4.43
N ILE A 19 -12.44 -10.26 4.10
CA ILE A 19 -12.65 -10.83 2.77
C ILE A 19 -13.60 -12.02 2.91
N ASP A 20 -14.72 -11.99 2.20
CA ASP A 20 -15.60 -13.15 2.01
C ASP A 20 -15.45 -13.65 0.57
N ALA A 21 -14.71 -14.76 0.44
CA ALA A 21 -14.49 -15.46 -0.82
C ALA A 21 -15.31 -16.75 -0.94
N SER A 22 -16.29 -16.96 -0.04
CA SER A 22 -17.01 -18.23 0.08
C SER A 22 -17.81 -18.59 -1.17
N GLU A 23 -18.32 -17.61 -1.91
CA GLU A 23 -19.03 -17.83 -3.17
C GLU A 23 -18.07 -18.21 -4.30
N ALA A 24 -16.96 -17.50 -4.44
CA ALA A 24 -15.93 -17.78 -5.43
C ALA A 24 -15.32 -19.18 -5.25
N LEU A 25 -15.02 -19.59 -4.02
CA LEU A 25 -14.49 -20.93 -3.71
C LEU A 25 -15.45 -22.08 -4.03
N ARG A 26 -16.75 -21.80 -4.17
CA ARG A 26 -17.77 -22.80 -4.53
C ARG A 26 -18.00 -22.93 -6.05
N MET A 27 -17.36 -22.08 -6.85
CA MET A 27 -17.52 -22.13 -8.31
C MET A 27 -16.79 -23.33 -8.92
N ASP A 28 -17.46 -24.05 -9.81
CA ASP A 28 -16.83 -25.09 -10.60
C ASP A 28 -15.69 -24.52 -11.45
N GLY A 29 -14.50 -25.10 -11.29
CA GLY A 29 -13.29 -24.69 -12.01
C GLY A 29 -12.42 -23.64 -11.31
N VAL A 30 -12.86 -23.11 -10.16
CA VAL A 30 -11.95 -22.41 -9.24
C VAL A 30 -11.13 -23.45 -8.49
N LEU A 31 -9.80 -23.32 -8.55
CA LEU A 31 -8.85 -24.25 -7.94
C LEU A 31 -8.42 -23.80 -6.54
N GLY A 32 -8.44 -22.49 -6.29
CA GLY A 32 -8.08 -21.92 -5.00
C GLY A 32 -7.92 -20.40 -5.08
N ILE A 33 -7.78 -19.79 -3.90
CA ILE A 33 -7.53 -18.36 -3.73
C ILE A 33 -6.37 -18.22 -2.76
N LEU A 34 -5.38 -17.39 -3.11
CA LEU A 34 -4.25 -17.05 -2.26
C LEU A 34 -4.42 -15.64 -1.71
N THR A 35 -4.14 -15.50 -0.43
CA THR A 35 -4.09 -14.25 0.33
C THR A 35 -2.68 -14.01 0.84
N ALA A 36 -2.45 -12.89 1.53
CA ALA A 36 -1.14 -12.62 2.13
C ALA A 36 -0.70 -13.71 3.14
N ASP A 37 -1.65 -14.38 3.79
CA ASP A 37 -1.37 -15.46 4.76
C ASP A 37 -0.77 -16.71 4.11
N ASP A 38 -0.94 -16.87 2.80
CA ASP A 38 -0.40 -17.99 2.02
C ASP A 38 1.03 -17.72 1.50
N LEU A 39 1.56 -16.51 1.75
CA LEU A 39 2.85 -16.05 1.23
C LEU A 39 3.88 -15.83 2.34
N PRO A 40 5.19 -15.89 2.04
CA PRO A 40 6.22 -15.49 2.99
C PRO A 40 6.05 -14.03 3.42
N SER A 41 6.26 -13.75 4.71
CA SER A 41 6.19 -12.39 5.24
C SER A 41 7.24 -11.48 4.58
N SER A 42 6.83 -10.28 4.17
CA SER A 42 7.74 -9.20 3.77
C SER A 42 7.89 -8.19 4.91
N SER A 43 9.09 -7.62 5.08
CA SER A 43 9.34 -6.55 6.03
C SER A 43 9.74 -5.27 5.31
N ALA A 44 9.33 -4.12 5.83
CA ALA A 44 9.76 -2.82 5.32
C ALA A 44 11.29 -2.76 5.13
N PRO A 45 11.78 -2.15 4.05
CA PRO A 45 11.02 -1.39 3.04
C PRO A 45 10.45 -2.25 1.90
N ALA A 46 10.54 -3.59 1.96
CA ALA A 46 10.00 -4.44 0.92
C ALA A 46 8.46 -4.51 1.00
N GLU A 47 7.80 -4.10 -0.06
CA GLU A 47 6.34 -4.17 -0.19
C GLU A 47 5.87 -5.64 -0.28
N PRO A 48 4.81 -6.02 0.45
CA PRO A 48 4.25 -7.35 0.34
C PRO A 48 3.66 -7.57 -1.06
N VAL A 49 3.77 -8.81 -1.56
CA VAL A 49 3.23 -9.19 -2.88
C VAL A 49 1.70 -9.08 -2.91
N LEU A 50 1.05 -9.45 -1.81
CA LEU A 50 -0.38 -9.28 -1.56
C LEU A 50 -0.55 -8.51 -0.25
N ALA A 51 -1.42 -7.49 -0.24
CA ALA A 51 -1.73 -6.71 0.94
C ALA A 51 -2.38 -7.60 2.02
N SER A 52 -1.81 -7.59 3.23
CA SER A 52 -2.34 -8.35 4.37
C SER A 52 -3.50 -7.63 5.04
N GLU A 53 -3.26 -6.39 5.50
CA GLU A 53 -4.26 -5.57 6.18
C GLU A 53 -4.42 -4.20 5.53
N ASP A 54 -3.32 -3.60 5.08
CA ASP A 54 -3.27 -2.21 4.65
C ASP A 54 -3.05 -2.09 3.16
N VAL A 55 -3.83 -1.21 2.53
CA VAL A 55 -3.63 -0.78 1.14
C VAL A 55 -3.23 0.69 1.12
N THR A 56 -2.22 1.03 0.34
CA THR A 56 -1.58 2.36 0.25
C THR A 56 -1.61 2.96 -1.15
N PHE A 57 -2.16 2.23 -2.13
CA PHE A 57 -2.40 2.74 -3.49
C PHE A 57 -3.50 1.98 -4.23
N VAL A 58 -4.10 2.65 -5.23
CA VAL A 58 -5.06 2.04 -6.15
C VAL A 58 -4.34 1.03 -7.04
N GLY A 59 -4.87 -0.18 -7.14
CA GLY A 59 -4.27 -1.28 -7.91
C GLY A 59 -3.37 -2.20 -7.10
N GLN A 60 -3.16 -1.94 -5.80
CA GLN A 60 -2.38 -2.84 -4.94
C GLN A 60 -3.02 -4.22 -4.86
N PRO A 61 -2.31 -5.32 -5.16
CA PRO A 61 -2.87 -6.66 -5.07
C PRO A 61 -3.28 -7.01 -3.63
N ILE A 62 -4.48 -7.56 -3.46
CA ILE A 62 -5.01 -8.01 -2.16
C ILE A 62 -5.04 -9.54 -2.10
N LEU A 63 -5.49 -10.18 -3.18
CA LEU A 63 -5.54 -11.63 -3.30
C LEU A 63 -5.43 -12.07 -4.76
N ALA A 64 -5.17 -13.36 -4.97
CA ALA A 64 -5.11 -13.97 -6.28
C ALA A 64 -6.05 -15.19 -6.37
N VAL A 65 -6.88 -15.24 -7.41
CA VAL A 65 -7.72 -16.40 -7.74
C VAL A 65 -6.99 -17.25 -8.77
N ALA A 66 -6.97 -18.57 -8.59
CA ALA A 66 -6.52 -19.53 -9.60
C ALA A 66 -7.70 -20.36 -10.12
N ALA A 67 -7.86 -20.45 -11.44
CA ALA A 67 -8.93 -21.20 -12.09
C ALA A 67 -8.46 -21.94 -13.36
N ILE A 68 -9.33 -22.82 -13.88
CA ILE A 68 -9.07 -23.61 -15.10
C ILE A 68 -9.25 -22.84 -16.41
N SER A 69 -9.87 -21.64 -16.37
CA SER A 69 -9.98 -20.72 -17.51
C SER A 69 -9.92 -19.27 -17.04
N ASP A 70 -9.61 -18.34 -17.94
CA ASP A 70 -9.56 -16.90 -17.63
C ASP A 70 -10.95 -16.35 -17.27
N GLU A 71 -12.00 -16.80 -17.96
CA GLU A 71 -13.38 -16.37 -17.75
C GLU A 71 -13.90 -16.78 -16.37
N ILE A 72 -13.52 -17.97 -15.89
CA ILE A 72 -13.84 -18.45 -14.55
C ILE A 72 -13.09 -17.63 -13.50
N ALA A 73 -11.80 -17.34 -13.74
CA ALA A 73 -11.02 -16.51 -12.83
C ALA A 73 -11.62 -15.10 -12.71
N ASP A 74 -12.05 -14.48 -13.81
CA ASP A 74 -12.71 -13.17 -13.81
C ASP A 74 -14.04 -13.20 -13.07
N SER A 75 -14.89 -14.16 -13.41
CA SER A 75 -16.19 -14.35 -12.77
C SER A 75 -16.06 -14.60 -11.26
N ALA A 76 -14.98 -15.22 -10.82
CA ALA A 76 -14.72 -15.47 -9.42
C ALA A 76 -14.34 -14.19 -8.65
N ILE A 77 -13.60 -13.26 -9.27
CA ILE A 77 -13.27 -11.96 -8.67
C ILE A 77 -14.55 -11.19 -8.31
N ASP A 78 -15.53 -11.16 -9.21
CA ASP A 78 -16.82 -10.46 -9.00
C ASP A 78 -17.65 -11.02 -7.83
N ARG A 79 -17.35 -12.24 -7.38
CA ARG A 79 -18.06 -12.93 -6.29
C ARG A 79 -17.35 -12.83 -4.94
N ILE A 80 -16.19 -12.19 -4.91
CA ILE A 80 -15.45 -11.93 -3.68
C ILE A 80 -15.91 -10.58 -3.13
N LYS A 81 -16.33 -10.58 -1.87
CA LYS A 81 -16.74 -9.37 -1.16
C LYS A 81 -15.62 -8.94 -0.23
N VAL A 82 -15.24 -7.67 -0.30
CA VAL A 82 -14.22 -7.09 0.54
C VAL A 82 -14.81 -5.90 1.29
N ASP A 83 -14.70 -5.93 2.62
CA ASP A 83 -15.03 -4.79 3.46
C ASP A 83 -13.79 -3.89 3.60
N TYR A 84 -13.94 -2.62 3.24
CA TYR A 84 -12.87 -1.64 3.26
C TYR A 84 -13.16 -0.57 4.30
N GLU A 85 -12.13 -0.20 5.04
CA GLU A 85 -12.10 1.02 5.84
C GLU A 85 -11.29 2.08 5.13
N TYR A 86 -11.94 3.19 4.76
CA TYR A 86 -11.25 4.32 4.16
C TYR A 86 -10.26 4.94 5.15
N ARG A 87 -9.10 5.37 4.65
CA ARG A 87 -8.18 6.23 5.37
C ARG A 87 -7.85 7.48 4.56
N PRO A 88 -7.57 8.61 5.24
CA PRO A 88 -6.99 9.76 4.57
C PRO A 88 -5.73 9.37 3.80
N PHE A 89 -5.63 9.85 2.57
CA PHE A 89 -4.47 9.65 1.69
C PHE A 89 -3.95 11.01 1.23
N VAL A 90 -2.75 11.01 0.64
CA VAL A 90 -2.13 12.20 0.08
C VAL A 90 -1.40 11.85 -1.21
N THR A 91 -1.50 12.71 -2.22
CA THR A 91 -0.82 12.52 -3.51
C THR A 91 0.24 13.59 -3.77
N ASP A 92 0.16 14.73 -3.08
CA ASP A 92 1.19 15.77 -3.13
C ASP A 92 2.15 15.62 -1.93
N PRO A 93 3.45 15.37 -2.17
CA PRO A 93 4.45 15.29 -1.11
C PRO A 93 4.47 16.53 -0.20
N LEU A 94 4.21 17.73 -0.73
CA LEU A 94 4.17 18.95 0.06
C LEU A 94 2.92 19.05 0.95
N GLU A 95 1.77 18.55 0.48
CA GLU A 95 0.59 18.43 1.34
C GLU A 95 0.84 17.44 2.48
N SER A 96 1.62 16.38 2.23
CA SER A 96 1.98 15.42 3.26
C SER A 96 2.83 16.05 4.37
N LEU A 97 3.55 17.14 4.07
CA LEU A 97 4.35 17.86 5.05
C LEU A 97 3.50 18.78 5.93
N VAL A 98 2.25 19.12 5.58
CA VAL A 98 1.44 20.01 6.40
C VAL A 98 1.11 19.37 7.75
N GLU A 99 1.34 20.08 8.85
CA GLU A 99 0.91 19.66 10.19
C GLU A 99 -0.57 19.25 10.24
N GLY A 100 -0.84 18.07 10.81
CA GLY A 100 -2.18 17.47 10.81
C GLY A 100 -2.63 16.90 9.46
N GLY A 101 -1.86 17.08 8.40
CA GLY A 101 -2.10 16.49 7.09
C GLY A 101 -1.84 14.98 7.05
N PRO A 102 -2.45 14.26 6.09
CA PRO A 102 -2.27 12.83 5.89
C PRO A 102 -0.81 12.42 5.61
N ASN A 103 -0.48 11.17 5.96
CA ASN A 103 0.75 10.51 5.54
C ASN A 103 0.50 9.66 4.29
N ALA A 104 1.55 9.40 3.50
CA ALA A 104 1.48 8.50 2.36
C ALA A 104 1.46 7.02 2.79
N TYR A 105 2.23 6.67 3.83
CA TYR A 105 2.26 5.34 4.45
C TYR A 105 1.75 5.41 5.88
N LEU A 106 1.40 4.26 6.46
CA LEU A 106 0.98 4.16 7.86
C LEU A 106 2.04 4.73 8.81
N ASP A 107 3.30 4.39 8.54
CA ASP A 107 4.43 4.72 9.42
C ASP A 107 5.03 6.11 9.14
N GLY A 108 4.62 6.78 8.07
CA GLY A 108 5.16 8.10 7.75
C GLY A 108 4.99 8.60 6.33
N ASN A 109 5.59 9.74 6.06
CA ASN A 109 5.60 10.41 4.75
C ASN A 109 7.03 10.57 4.19
N VAL A 110 8.05 10.13 4.91
CA VAL A 110 9.46 10.27 4.54
C VAL A 110 10.17 8.94 4.75
N LEU A 111 10.96 8.52 3.77
CA LEU A 111 11.86 7.38 3.92
C LEU A 111 13.08 7.83 4.74
N GLN A 112 13.28 7.27 5.93
CA GLN A 112 14.46 7.53 6.75
C GLN A 112 15.50 6.45 6.48
N GLN A 113 16.68 6.85 6.02
CA GLN A 113 17.81 5.92 5.91
C GLN A 113 18.36 5.62 7.31
N THR A 114 18.41 4.35 7.68
CA THR A 114 18.88 3.95 9.02
C THR A 114 20.37 3.60 9.11
N ASN A 115 21.18 3.73 8.04
CA ASN A 115 22.61 3.37 8.08
C ASN A 115 23.57 4.49 7.70
N SER A 116 24.72 4.48 8.39
CA SER A 116 25.93 5.26 8.12
C SER A 116 26.41 5.07 6.69
N LEU A 117 26.85 6.17 6.07
CA LEU A 117 27.35 6.31 4.69
C LEU A 117 28.59 5.45 4.33
N GLU A 118 28.94 4.45 5.13
CA GLU A 118 30.23 3.75 5.03
C GLU A 118 30.22 2.51 4.13
N ASP A 119 29.05 2.04 3.67
CA ASP A 119 28.97 0.80 2.91
C ASP A 119 28.17 0.98 1.61
N GLU A 120 28.88 1.20 0.50
CA GLU A 120 28.32 1.46 -0.84
C GLU A 120 27.50 0.29 -1.41
N ASN A 121 27.59 -0.89 -0.79
CA ASN A 121 26.82 -2.10 -1.12
C ASN A 121 25.70 -2.40 -0.12
N ALA A 122 25.46 -1.54 0.89
CA ALA A 122 24.32 -1.73 1.78
C ALA A 122 23.02 -1.52 0.99
N THR A 123 22.19 -2.56 0.91
CA THR A 123 20.78 -2.39 0.56
C THR A 123 20.20 -1.33 1.48
N ILE A 124 19.52 -0.32 0.93
CA ILE A 124 18.81 0.70 1.72
C ILE A 124 17.87 -0.04 2.66
N ARG A 125 18.28 -0.17 3.93
CA ARG A 125 17.41 -0.54 5.03
C ARG A 125 16.98 0.79 5.62
N GLY A 126 15.72 1.11 5.43
CA GLY A 126 15.11 2.33 5.92
C GLY A 126 13.67 2.06 6.30
N GLY A 127 13.24 2.65 7.41
CA GLY A 127 11.82 2.71 7.77
C GLY A 127 11.20 4.00 7.23
N PHE A 128 9.88 4.08 7.29
CA PHE A 128 9.22 5.37 7.13
C PHE A 128 9.23 6.12 8.46
N GLY A 129 9.39 7.43 8.37
CA GLY A 129 9.22 8.36 9.48
C GLY A 129 8.31 9.51 9.09
N THR A 130 7.89 10.27 10.09
CA THR A 130 6.98 11.38 9.90
C THR A 130 7.71 12.72 10.04
N ILE A 131 7.62 13.56 9.00
CA ILE A 131 8.05 14.96 9.03
C ILE A 131 6.83 15.83 8.74
N LYS A 132 6.62 16.84 9.59
CA LYS A 132 5.55 17.82 9.45
C LYS A 132 6.10 19.23 9.66
N TRP A 133 5.59 20.16 8.88
CA TRP A 133 5.93 21.58 8.83
C TRP A 133 4.66 22.39 9.08
N PRO A 134 4.77 23.58 9.70
CA PRO A 134 3.68 24.53 9.75
C PRO A 134 3.21 24.87 8.32
N ALA A 135 1.91 25.00 8.11
CA ALA A 135 1.34 25.26 6.78
C ALA A 135 1.97 26.48 6.07
N GLY A 136 2.31 27.52 6.82
CA GLY A 136 2.99 28.71 6.27
C GLY A 136 4.39 28.43 5.71
N GLU A 137 5.10 27.43 6.23
CA GLU A 137 6.43 27.02 5.73
C GLU A 137 6.30 26.18 4.45
N VAL A 138 5.27 25.33 4.36
CA VAL A 138 4.93 24.62 3.12
C VAL A 138 4.57 25.61 2.01
N GLU A 139 3.73 26.60 2.30
CA GLU A 139 3.39 27.65 1.33
C GLU A 139 4.60 28.49 0.92
N ARG A 140 5.51 28.80 1.85
CA ARG A 140 6.79 29.44 1.51
C ARG A 140 7.58 28.62 0.51
N PHE A 141 7.69 27.32 0.74
CA PHE A 141 8.39 26.42 -0.18
C PHE A 141 7.73 26.37 -1.56
N ARG A 142 6.40 26.28 -1.62
CA ARG A 142 5.64 26.34 -2.89
C ARG A 142 5.92 27.63 -3.67
N ASN A 143 6.18 28.73 -2.98
CA ASN A 143 6.53 30.02 -3.58
C ASN A 143 8.03 30.19 -3.88
N GLY A 144 8.82 29.11 -3.82
CA GLY A 144 10.26 29.11 -4.13
C GLY A 144 11.13 29.72 -3.03
N GLN A 145 10.60 29.89 -1.82
CA GLN A 145 11.36 30.38 -0.67
C GLN A 145 11.74 29.20 0.24
N GLU A 146 13.02 29.11 0.60
CA GLU A 146 13.51 28.07 1.52
C GLU A 146 12.76 28.14 2.86
N PRO A 147 12.28 27.03 3.46
CA PRO A 147 11.61 26.99 4.76
C PRO A 147 12.54 27.38 5.93
N ARG A 148 11.98 27.81 7.06
CA ARG A 148 12.74 28.20 8.26
C ARG A 148 12.29 27.38 9.45
N ASN A 149 13.26 26.94 10.26
CA ASN A 149 13.02 26.25 11.54
C ASN A 149 12.14 24.99 11.41
N VAL A 150 12.29 24.24 10.33
CA VAL A 150 11.61 22.96 10.10
C VAL A 150 12.61 21.80 10.01
N GLY A 151 12.16 20.58 10.31
CA GLY A 151 12.98 19.38 10.16
C GLY A 151 13.04 18.88 8.72
N PHE A 152 14.18 18.32 8.31
CA PHE A 152 14.38 17.66 7.03
C PHE A 152 14.72 16.18 7.23
N ALA A 153 14.52 15.39 6.18
CA ALA A 153 14.81 13.96 6.11
C ALA A 153 16.31 13.68 6.10
#